data_AF-A0A857DA63-F1
#
_entry.id   AF-A0A857DA63-F1
#
_cell.length_a   1.000
_cell.length_b   1.000
_cell.length_c   1.000
_cell.angle_alpha   90.00
_cell.angle_beta   90.00
_cell.angle_gamma   90.00
#
_symmetry.space_group_name_H-M   'P 1'
#
loop_
_entity.id
_entity.type
_entity.pdbx_description
1 polymer ?
#
loop_
_entity_poly.entity_id
_entity_poly.type
_entity_poly.pdbx_seq_one_letter_code
_entity_poly.pdbx_strand_id
1 'polypeptide(L)'
;MVDDSSGRPICFVFAGNTEREDGDEVFLDANLLRDSVNYRQVLEGYAYPLYYNTLFTQLRQEFNKALAVAKKDKKGYWPSDKTLTGVTVKNKDDLKTIDPIWPKLWRRLEEYFRSADSLAGFIDFLEVKNERIDILSEMEERGLQDIVAVQGNLVKLTESPENIRVVGKAGRRGR
;
A
#
# COMPACT_ATOMS: atom_id res chain seq x y z
N MET A 1 -13.26 16.21 2.94
CA MET A 1 -11.87 16.16 2.42
C MET A 1 -11.74 14.83 1.67
N VAL A 2 -11.86 14.85 0.34
CA VAL A 2 -11.67 13.67 -0.53
C VAL A 2 -10.29 13.79 -1.15
N ASP A 3 -9.39 12.86 -0.83
CA ASP A 3 -8.00 12.91 -1.34
C ASP A 3 -7.83 12.26 -2.72
N ASP A 4 -8.88 11.62 -3.25
CA ASP A 4 -8.85 11.08 -4.59
C ASP A 4 -9.48 12.05 -5.58
N SER A 5 -8.77 12.28 -6.68
CA SER A 5 -9.24 13.09 -7.81
C SER A 5 -10.47 12.50 -8.50
N SER A 6 -11.01 11.37 -8.01
CA SER A 6 -12.22 10.73 -8.52
C SER A 6 -13.48 11.06 -7.72
N GLY A 7 -13.37 11.87 -6.66
CA GLY A 7 -14.51 12.30 -5.86
C GLY A 7 -15.10 11.20 -4.98
N ARG A 8 -14.41 10.07 -4.81
CA ARG A 8 -14.91 8.97 -3.97
C ARG A 8 -14.54 9.21 -2.51
N PRO A 9 -15.49 9.00 -1.58
CA PRO A 9 -15.20 9.11 -0.16
C PRO A 9 -14.23 8.01 0.28
N ILE A 10 -13.25 8.39 1.10
CA ILE A 10 -12.33 7.46 1.74
C ILE A 10 -12.80 7.29 3.18
N CYS A 11 -13.32 6.10 3.47
CA CYS A 11 -14.02 5.83 4.73
C CYS A 11 -13.60 4.47 5.32
N PHE A 12 -13.82 4.35 6.62
CA PHE A 12 -13.84 3.07 7.31
C PHE A 12 -15.26 2.55 7.30
N VAL A 13 -15.42 1.25 7.02
CA VAL A 13 -16.72 0.60 6.89
C VAL A 13 -16.95 -0.30 8.08
N PHE A 14 -18.16 -0.26 8.63
CA PHE A 14 -18.60 -1.09 9.75
C PHE A 14 -19.81 -1.90 9.30
N ALA A 15 -19.85 -3.18 9.67
CA ALA A 15 -20.95 -4.06 9.31
C ALA A 15 -22.04 -4.03 10.39
N GLY A 16 -23.30 -4.12 9.97
CA GLY A 16 -24.46 -4.13 10.87
C GLY A 16 -25.14 -2.77 10.98
N ASN A 17 -26.01 -2.65 11.98
CA ASN A 17 -26.73 -1.42 12.27
C ASN A 17 -25.95 -0.58 13.30
N THR A 18 -26.17 0.74 13.27
CA THR A 18 -25.63 1.68 14.25
C THR A 18 -26.77 2.39 14.96
N GLU A 19 -26.58 2.69 16.25
CA GLU A 19 -27.47 3.57 17.02
C GLU A 19 -27.17 5.06 16.78
N ARG A 20 -26.07 5.37 16.10
CA ARG A 20 -25.66 6.73 15.73
C ARG A 20 -26.57 7.30 14.63
N GLU A 21 -26.84 8.59 14.71
CA GLU A 21 -27.63 9.31 13.72
C GLU A 21 -26.76 9.67 12.49
N ASP A 22 -27.44 9.97 11.38
CA ASP A 22 -26.74 10.46 10.19
C ASP A 22 -26.12 11.85 10.46
N GLY A 23 -24.86 12.02 10.05
CA GLY A 23 -24.09 13.23 10.33
C GLY A 23 -23.38 13.28 11.69
N ASP A 24 -23.53 12.25 12.53
CA ASP A 24 -22.82 12.18 13.81
C ASP A 24 -21.29 12.28 13.65
N GLU A 25 -20.66 13.07 14.51
CA GLU A 25 -19.21 13.10 14.61
C GLU A 25 -18.71 11.81 15.30
N VAL A 26 -17.79 11.12 14.62
CA VAL A 26 -17.20 9.87 15.12
C VAL A 26 -15.69 10.04 15.24
N PHE A 27 -15.19 9.96 16.48
CA PHE A 27 -13.76 9.84 16.73
C PHE A 27 -13.34 8.38 16.53
N LEU A 28 -12.58 8.12 15.47
CA LEU A 28 -12.05 6.79 15.18
C LEU A 28 -10.77 6.53 15.98
N ASP A 29 -10.89 5.74 17.04
CA ASP A 29 -9.75 5.23 17.80
C ASP A 29 -9.36 3.80 17.37
N ALA A 30 -8.32 3.25 18.02
CA ALA A 30 -7.84 1.90 17.75
C ALA A 30 -8.85 0.79 18.13
N ASN A 31 -9.70 1.03 19.14
CA ASN A 31 -10.69 0.04 19.56
C ASN A 31 -11.79 -0.07 18.52
N LEU A 32 -12.39 1.07 18.14
CA LEU A 32 -13.40 1.13 17.10
C LEU A 32 -12.83 0.62 15.77
N LEU A 33 -11.57 0.95 15.43
CA LEU A 33 -10.95 0.44 14.21
C LEU A 33 -11.02 -1.10 14.10
N ARG A 34 -10.87 -1.84 15.20
CA ARG A 34 -10.88 -3.31 15.19
C ARG A 34 -12.21 -3.90 14.72
N ASP A 35 -13.31 -3.19 14.96
CA ASP A 35 -14.65 -3.61 14.55
C ASP A 35 -14.92 -3.37 13.06
N SER A 36 -14.11 -2.50 12.43
CA SER A 36 -14.24 -2.17 11.02
C SER A 36 -13.98 -3.38 10.11
N VAL A 37 -14.66 -3.38 8.97
CA VAL A 37 -14.40 -4.32 7.87
C VAL A 37 -12.97 -4.14 7.34
N ASN A 38 -12.43 -2.92 7.35
CA ASN A 38 -11.06 -2.63 6.93
C ASN A 38 -10.04 -3.41 7.77
N TYR A 39 -10.17 -3.37 9.10
CA TYR A 39 -9.28 -4.11 10.00
C TYR A 39 -9.41 -5.62 9.80
N ARG A 40 -10.64 -6.12 9.69
CA ARG A 40 -10.89 -7.55 9.42
C ARG A 40 -10.29 -8.01 8.09
N GLN A 41 -10.34 -7.19 7.03
CA GLN A 41 -9.69 -7.54 5.77
C GLN A 41 -8.17 -7.65 5.89
N VAL A 42 -7.52 -6.78 6.68
CA VAL A 42 -6.08 -6.90 6.96
C VAL A 42 -5.80 -8.15 7.79
N LEU A 43 -6.59 -8.39 8.84
CA LEU A 43 -6.45 -9.54 9.75
C LEU A 43 -6.64 -10.89 9.03
N GLU A 44 -7.53 -10.94 8.04
CA GLU A 44 -7.76 -12.13 7.21
C GLU A 44 -6.83 -12.22 5.98
N GLY A 45 -5.92 -11.26 5.81
CA GLY A 45 -4.91 -11.27 4.75
C GLY A 45 -5.44 -10.95 3.35
N TYR A 46 -6.57 -10.25 3.26
CA TYR A 46 -7.17 -9.78 2.01
C TYR A 46 -6.78 -8.35 1.64
N ALA A 47 -5.99 -7.67 2.48
CA ALA A 47 -5.54 -6.31 2.23
C ALA A 47 -4.06 -6.12 2.56
N TYR A 48 -3.33 -5.51 1.62
CA TYR A 48 -1.98 -5.02 1.85
C TYR A 48 -2.01 -3.68 2.61
N PRO A 49 -1.01 -3.40 3.46
CA PRO A 49 -0.84 -2.05 3.99
C PRO A 49 -0.43 -1.11 2.85
N LEU A 50 -1.24 -0.07 2.63
CA LEU A 50 -0.93 1.03 1.74
C LEU A 50 -1.32 2.33 2.46
N TYR A 51 -0.44 2.78 3.34
CA TYR A 51 -0.71 3.96 4.17
C TYR A 51 -0.35 5.24 3.43
N TYR A 52 -1.17 6.25 3.64
CA TYR A 52 -0.89 7.62 3.21
C TYR A 52 -0.56 8.50 4.41
N ASN A 53 0.09 9.64 4.13
CA ASN A 53 0.59 10.59 5.13
C ASN A 53 -0.47 11.17 6.08
N THR A 54 -1.75 11.15 5.70
CA THR A 54 -2.88 11.60 6.50
C THR A 54 -3.39 10.57 7.50
N LEU A 55 -3.04 9.28 7.37
CA LEU A 55 -3.46 8.27 8.34
C LEU A 55 -2.60 8.35 9.62
N PHE A 56 -3.28 8.56 10.75
CA PHE A 56 -2.66 8.71 12.07
C PHE A 56 -1.86 7.46 12.47
N THR A 57 -0.72 7.69 13.14
CA THR A 57 0.21 6.65 13.56
C THR A 57 -0.46 5.56 14.40
N GLN A 58 -1.35 5.91 15.33
CA GLN A 58 -2.03 4.94 16.19
C GLN A 58 -2.86 3.94 15.37
N LEU A 59 -3.58 4.40 14.35
CA LEU A 59 -4.38 3.54 13.48
C LEU A 59 -3.49 2.65 12.60
N ARG A 60 -2.38 3.19 12.07
CA ARG A 60 -1.40 2.39 11.31
C ARG A 60 -0.79 1.27 12.16
N GLN A 61 -0.37 1.60 13.38
CA GLN A 61 0.20 0.61 14.30
C GLN A 61 -0.81 -0.49 14.62
N GLU A 62 -2.08 -0.15 14.75
CA GLU A 62 -3.13 -1.12 14.99
C GLU A 62 -3.35 -2.06 13.79
N PHE A 63 -3.37 -1.52 12.56
CA PHE A 63 -3.36 -2.35 11.36
C PHE A 63 -2.10 -3.23 11.24
N ASN A 64 -0.92 -2.71 11.62
CA ASN A 64 0.33 -3.49 11.60
C ASN A 64 0.26 -4.70 12.54
N LYS A 65 -0.47 -4.61 13.66
CA LYS A 65 -0.73 -5.77 14.53
C LYS A 65 -1.57 -6.83 13.82
N ALA A 66 -2.66 -6.43 13.16
CA ALA A 66 -3.50 -7.34 12.38
C ALA A 66 -2.71 -8.00 11.24
N LEU A 67 -1.91 -7.21 10.54
CA LEU A 67 -1.04 -7.66 9.47
C LEU A 67 -0.03 -8.70 9.95
N ALA A 68 0.62 -8.46 11.09
CA ALA A 68 1.57 -9.39 11.68
C ALA A 68 0.91 -10.75 12.00
N VAL A 69 -0.33 -10.74 12.51
CA VAL A 69 -1.12 -11.95 12.71
C VAL A 69 -1.41 -12.65 11.38
N ALA A 70 -1.92 -11.92 10.38
CA ALA A 70 -2.25 -12.49 9.07
C ALA A 70 -1.04 -13.13 8.38
N LYS A 71 0.13 -12.47 8.43
CA LYS A 71 1.40 -13.00 7.90
C LYS A 71 1.86 -14.24 8.66
N LYS A 72 1.87 -14.20 10.00
CA LYS A 72 2.27 -15.33 10.85
C LYS A 72 1.39 -16.56 10.60
N ASP A 73 0.09 -16.34 10.50
CA ASP A 73 -0.91 -17.40 10.34
C ASP A 73 -1.12 -17.80 8.87
N LYS A 74 -0.35 -17.23 7.94
CA LYS A 74 -0.38 -17.56 6.51
C LYS A 74 -1.77 -17.40 5.89
N LYS A 75 -2.49 -16.35 6.28
CA LYS A 75 -3.84 -16.06 5.79
C LYS A 75 -3.84 -15.36 4.43
N GLY A 76 -4.92 -15.52 3.66
CA GLY A 76 -5.16 -14.78 2.42
C GLY A 76 -3.98 -14.84 1.45
N TYR A 77 -3.47 -13.68 1.03
CA TYR A 77 -2.39 -13.58 0.05
C TYR A 77 -0.99 -13.89 0.60
N TRP A 78 -0.81 -13.86 1.92
CA TRP A 78 0.52 -13.91 2.55
C TRP A 78 1.37 -15.15 2.24
N PRO A 79 0.83 -16.37 2.03
CA PRO A 79 1.62 -17.52 1.63
C PRO A 79 2.32 -17.35 0.27
N SER A 80 1.73 -16.56 -0.62
CA SER A 80 2.20 -16.35 -1.99
C SER A 80 2.76 -14.94 -2.20
N ASP A 81 2.81 -14.09 -1.18
CA ASP A 81 3.36 -12.74 -1.31
C ASP A 81 4.83 -12.80 -1.74
N LYS A 82 5.13 -12.09 -2.83
CA LYS A 82 6.47 -11.94 -3.38
C LYS A 82 6.98 -10.51 -3.30
N THR A 83 6.36 -9.65 -2.49
CA THR A 83 6.73 -8.23 -2.40
C THR A 83 8.24 -8.04 -2.15
N LEU A 84 8.82 -8.80 -1.22
CA LEU A 84 10.24 -8.68 -0.85
C LEU A 84 11.16 -9.71 -1.54
N THR A 85 10.62 -10.84 -2.00
CA THR A 85 11.42 -11.86 -2.71
C THR A 85 11.51 -11.57 -4.21
N GLY A 86 10.50 -10.89 -4.76
CA GLY A 86 10.40 -10.47 -6.14
C GLY A 86 9.62 -11.40 -7.04
N VAL A 87 9.20 -10.83 -8.18
CA VAL A 87 8.54 -11.51 -9.29
C VAL A 87 9.32 -11.27 -10.58
N THR A 88 9.25 -12.21 -11.51
CA THR A 88 9.86 -12.05 -12.84
C THR A 88 8.84 -11.46 -13.80
N VAL A 89 9.17 -10.34 -14.43
CA VAL A 89 8.34 -9.63 -15.40
C VAL A 89 9.19 -9.26 -16.62
N LYS A 90 8.98 -9.97 -17.73
CA LYS A 90 9.66 -9.73 -19.00
C LYS A 90 8.91 -8.71 -19.83
N ASN A 91 7.59 -8.79 -19.82
CA ASN A 91 6.70 -7.90 -20.57
C ASN A 91 5.33 -7.77 -19.89
N LYS A 92 4.42 -7.03 -20.53
CA LYS A 92 3.08 -6.76 -20.02
C LYS A 92 2.25 -8.03 -19.72
N ASP A 93 2.41 -9.09 -20.51
CA ASP A 93 1.56 -10.28 -20.37
C ASP A 93 1.85 -11.05 -19.09
N ASP A 94 3.08 -11.00 -18.58
CA ASP A 94 3.46 -11.63 -17.31
C ASP A 94 2.68 -11.05 -16.12
N LEU A 95 2.23 -9.79 -16.19
CA LEU A 95 1.48 -9.14 -15.09
C LEU A 95 0.15 -9.83 -14.76
N LYS A 96 -0.39 -10.66 -15.67
CA LYS A 96 -1.63 -11.42 -15.48
C LYS A 96 -1.46 -12.64 -14.56
N THR A 97 -0.24 -13.14 -14.43
CA THR A 97 0.05 -14.44 -13.81
C THR A 97 1.10 -14.37 -12.71
N ILE A 98 1.76 -13.23 -12.52
CA ILE A 98 2.71 -13.04 -11.43
C ILE A 98 2.04 -13.25 -10.07
N ASP A 99 2.81 -13.77 -9.12
CA ASP A 99 2.40 -13.88 -7.73
C ASP A 99 2.03 -12.51 -7.14
N PRO A 100 1.20 -12.47 -6.07
CA PRO A 100 0.85 -11.24 -5.39
C PRO A 100 2.08 -10.45 -4.94
N ILE A 101 2.04 -9.15 -5.20
CA ILE A 101 3.01 -8.16 -4.72
C ILE A 101 2.24 -6.93 -4.24
N TRP A 102 2.95 -6.04 -3.54
CA TRP A 102 2.38 -4.78 -3.08
C TRP A 102 1.64 -4.02 -4.20
N PRO A 103 0.35 -3.66 -4.04
CA PRO A 103 -0.48 -3.17 -5.14
C PRO A 103 0.04 -1.91 -5.84
N LYS A 104 0.76 -1.06 -5.11
CA LYS A 104 1.36 0.15 -5.67
C LYS A 104 2.49 -0.18 -6.65
N LEU A 105 3.33 -1.17 -6.33
CA LEU A 105 4.39 -1.64 -7.23
C LEU A 105 3.77 -2.26 -8.49
N TRP A 106 2.78 -3.14 -8.34
CA TRP A 106 2.05 -3.72 -9.47
C TRP A 106 1.46 -2.64 -10.38
N ARG A 107 0.82 -1.62 -9.79
CA ARG A 107 0.23 -0.51 -10.56
C ARG A 107 1.26 0.30 -11.34
N ARG A 108 2.48 0.46 -10.81
CA ARG A 108 3.56 1.14 -11.52
C ARG A 108 4.12 0.29 -12.65
N LEU A 109 4.24 -1.02 -12.46
CA LEU A 109 4.60 -1.95 -13.53
C LEU A 109 3.56 -1.91 -14.65
N GLU A 110 2.27 -2.03 -14.32
CA GLU A 110 1.19 -1.95 -15.32
C GLU A 110 1.24 -0.64 -16.11
N GLU A 111 1.41 0.50 -15.42
CA GLU A 111 1.51 1.81 -16.06
C GLU A 111 2.72 1.90 -16.99
N TYR A 112 3.88 1.43 -16.54
CA TYR A 112 5.12 1.42 -17.32
C TYR A 112 5.00 0.56 -18.60
N PHE A 113 4.44 -0.65 -18.47
CA PHE A 113 4.23 -1.57 -19.58
C PHE A 113 3.10 -1.16 -20.54
N ARG A 114 2.47 0.01 -20.36
CA ARG A 114 1.60 0.60 -21.40
C ARG A 114 2.38 1.07 -22.62
N SER A 115 3.66 1.40 -22.43
CA SER A 115 4.53 1.93 -23.49
C SER A 115 5.90 1.25 -23.57
N ALA A 116 6.28 0.44 -22.58
CA ALA A 116 7.56 -0.28 -22.58
C ALA A 116 7.39 -1.74 -22.97
N ASP A 117 8.39 -2.30 -23.65
CA ASP A 117 8.43 -3.72 -24.06
C ASP A 117 9.31 -4.60 -23.15
N SER A 118 10.06 -3.99 -22.21
CA SER A 118 10.95 -4.68 -21.28
C SER A 118 11.11 -3.88 -19.99
N LEU A 119 11.69 -4.49 -18.94
CA LEU A 119 11.88 -3.87 -17.62
C LEU A 119 13.06 -2.86 -17.54
N ALA A 120 13.87 -2.73 -18.59
CA ALA A 120 15.18 -2.08 -18.54
C ALA A 120 15.17 -0.58 -18.16
N GLY A 121 14.04 0.12 -18.28
CA GLY A 121 13.89 1.53 -17.91
C GLY A 121 12.90 1.78 -16.77
N PHE A 122 12.55 0.75 -15.99
CA PHE A 122 11.52 0.88 -14.97
C PHE A 122 11.92 1.80 -13.82
N ILE A 123 13.19 1.76 -13.39
CA ILE A 123 13.69 2.65 -12.32
C ILE A 123 13.66 4.11 -12.77
N ASP A 124 14.17 4.42 -13.96
CA ASP A 124 14.14 5.77 -14.53
C ASP A 124 12.70 6.31 -14.64
N PHE A 125 11.76 5.45 -15.03
CA PHE A 125 10.33 5.81 -15.05
C PHE A 125 9.80 6.19 -13.65
N LEU A 126 10.20 5.45 -12.61
CA LEU A 126 9.81 5.77 -11.23
C LEU A 126 10.45 7.07 -10.74
N GLU A 127 11.70 7.34 -11.12
CA GLU A 127 12.40 8.58 -10.80
C GLU A 127 11.69 9.80 -11.43
N VAL A 128 11.34 9.72 -12.71
CA VAL A 128 10.58 10.77 -13.41
C VAL A 128 9.18 10.98 -12.80
N LYS A 129 8.52 9.90 -12.38
CA LYS A 129 7.25 9.96 -11.63
C LYS A 129 7.40 10.71 -10.30
N ASN A 130 8.59 10.68 -9.69
CA ASN A 130 8.95 11.34 -8.44
C ASN A 130 7.91 11.12 -7.33
N GLU A 131 7.46 9.87 -7.18
CA GLU A 131 6.54 9.50 -6.11
C GLU A 131 7.31 9.42 -4.79
N ARG A 132 6.84 10.17 -3.79
CA ARG A 132 7.52 10.30 -2.49
C ARG A 132 6.91 9.36 -1.46
N ILE A 133 7.78 8.78 -0.64
CA ILE A 133 7.44 7.90 0.48
C ILE A 133 8.21 8.32 1.72
N ASP A 134 7.64 8.10 2.89
CA ASP A 134 8.38 8.10 4.15
C ASP A 134 8.78 6.67 4.52
N ILE A 135 10.04 6.46 4.90
CA ILE A 135 10.52 5.25 5.56
C ILE A 135 10.40 5.50 7.07
N LEU A 136 9.41 4.87 7.70
CA LEU A 136 8.97 5.20 9.06
C LEU A 136 10.01 4.83 10.13
N SER A 137 10.80 3.79 9.88
CA SER A 137 11.90 3.35 10.76
C SER A 137 13.06 4.35 10.79
N GLU A 138 13.32 5.02 9.66
CA GLU A 138 14.44 5.96 9.47
C GLU A 138 14.02 7.42 9.65
N MET A 139 12.71 7.69 9.68
CA MET A 139 12.12 9.03 9.66
C MET A 139 12.59 9.87 8.46
N GLU A 140 12.84 9.20 7.33
CA GLU A 140 13.37 9.81 6.11
C GLU A 140 12.33 9.77 4.99
N GLU A 141 12.28 10.83 4.18
CA GLU A 141 11.49 10.86 2.95
C GLU A 141 12.36 10.50 1.75
N ARG A 142 12.00 9.45 1.01
CA ARG A 142 12.69 8.96 -0.19
C ARG A 142 11.76 8.92 -1.40
N GLY A 143 12.33 8.70 -2.57
CA GLY A 143 11.55 8.38 -3.76
C GLY A 143 11.18 6.90 -3.77
N LEU A 144 10.07 6.57 -4.43
CA LEU A 144 9.65 5.17 -4.57
C LEU A 144 10.71 4.33 -5.28
N GLN A 145 11.45 4.92 -6.22
CA GLN A 145 12.54 4.23 -6.92
C GLN A 145 13.64 3.76 -5.97
N ASP A 146 13.85 4.44 -4.83
CA ASP A 146 14.93 4.13 -3.88
C ASP A 146 14.66 2.83 -3.09
N ILE A 147 13.42 2.35 -3.09
CA ILE A 147 13.02 1.10 -2.42
C ILE A 147 12.61 -0.01 -3.41
N VAL A 148 12.82 0.21 -4.72
CA VAL A 148 12.53 -0.78 -5.77
C VAL A 148 13.85 -1.29 -6.32
N ALA A 149 14.05 -2.60 -6.31
CA ALA A 149 15.20 -3.24 -6.91
C ALA A 149 14.78 -3.98 -8.18
N VAL A 150 15.55 -3.77 -9.26
CA VAL A 150 15.43 -4.49 -10.53
C VAL A 150 16.74 -5.21 -10.83
N GLN A 151 16.68 -6.50 -11.12
CA GLN A 151 17.82 -7.30 -11.58
C GLN A 151 17.40 -8.15 -12.79
N GLY A 152 17.78 -7.71 -13.99
CA GLY A 152 17.27 -8.30 -15.22
C GLY A 152 15.75 -8.13 -15.29
N ASN A 153 15.01 -9.24 -15.26
CA ASN A 153 13.55 -9.24 -15.25
C ASN A 153 12.95 -9.41 -13.85
N LEU A 154 13.77 -9.55 -12.80
CA LEU A 154 13.30 -9.67 -11.43
C LEU A 154 13.06 -8.29 -10.84
N VAL A 155 11.88 -8.04 -10.27
CA VAL A 155 11.52 -6.80 -9.57
C VAL A 155 11.00 -7.10 -8.16
N LYS A 156 11.42 -6.31 -7.17
CA LYS A 156 11.00 -6.43 -5.76
C LYS A 156 11.07 -5.10 -5.01
N LEU A 157 10.45 -5.04 -3.83
CA LEU A 157 10.75 -4.01 -2.85
C LEU A 157 11.96 -4.41 -1.99
N THR A 158 12.68 -3.41 -1.50
CA THR A 158 13.75 -3.57 -0.50
C THR A 158 13.30 -3.19 0.91
N GLU A 159 12.14 -2.54 1.06
CA GLU A 159 11.53 -2.18 2.33
C GLU A 159 10.12 -2.78 2.45
N SER A 160 9.75 -3.16 3.67
CA SER A 160 8.45 -3.77 3.95
C SER A 160 7.32 -2.74 3.82
N PRO A 161 6.19 -3.08 3.17
CA PRO A 161 5.04 -2.18 3.04
C PRO A 161 4.51 -1.56 4.35
N GLU A 162 4.60 -2.27 5.48
CA GLU A 162 4.20 -1.78 6.80
C GLU A 162 5.11 -0.69 7.40
N ASN A 163 6.34 -0.56 6.86
CA ASN A 163 7.34 0.43 7.29
C ASN A 163 7.34 1.67 6.41
N ILE A 164 6.49 1.73 5.39
CA ILE A 164 6.43 2.85 4.47
C ILE A 164 5.09 3.56 4.52
N ARG A 165 5.11 4.82 4.10
CA ARG A 165 3.92 5.65 3.93
C ARG A 165 4.06 6.48 2.68
N VAL A 166 3.05 6.43 1.81
CA VAL A 166 3.02 7.26 0.59
C VAL A 166 2.69 8.70 0.95
N VAL A 167 3.49 9.64 0.43
CA VAL A 167 3.26 11.07 0.62
C VAL A 167 2.30 11.57 -0.47
N GLY A 168 1.01 11.60 -0.11
CA GLY A 168 -0.06 12.16 -0.94
C GLY A 168 0.02 13.67 -1.06
N LYS A 169 -0.83 14.29 -1.89
CA LYS A 169 -0.92 15.75 -1.99
C LYS A 169 -1.45 16.37 -0.69
N ALA A 170 -2.48 15.75 -0.12
CA ALA A 170 -3.01 16.12 1.18
C ALA A 170 -1.94 15.88 2.25
N GLY A 171 -1.72 16.83 3.16
CA GLY A 171 -0.76 16.69 4.25
C GLY A 171 0.72 16.72 3.85
N ARG A 172 1.06 17.15 2.62
CA ARG A 172 2.46 17.50 2.30
C ARG A 172 2.89 18.64 3.21
N ARG A 173 4.00 18.46 3.92
CA ARG A 173 4.66 19.57 4.61
C ARG A 173 5.21 20.49 3.52
N GLY A 174 4.81 21.76 3.53
CA GLY A 174 5.50 22.77 2.73
C GLY A 174 6.97 22.76 3.14
N ARG A 175 7.87 22.63 2.18
CA ARG A 175 9.28 22.93 2.40
C ARG A 175 9.48 24.43 2.29
#